data_AF-A0A925TD87-F1
#
_entry.id   AF-A0A925TD87-F1
#
_cell.length_a   1.000
_cell.length_b   1.000
_cell.length_c   1.000
_cell.angle_alpha   90.00
_cell.angle_beta   90.00
_cell.angle_gamma   90.00
#
_symmetry.space_group_name_H-M   'P 1'
#
loop_
_entity.id
_entity.type
_entity.pdbx_description
1 polymer ?
#
loop_
_entity_poly.entity_id
_entity_poly.type
_entity_poly.pdbx_seq_one_letter_code
_entity_poly.pdbx_strand_id
1 'polypeptide(L)' 'TLCPIERRLIDTKLLTRDELHWLDTYHARVLKEVGDYLSGDELTWLRKACAPFN' A
#
# COMPACT_ATOMS: atom_id res chain seq x y z
N THR A 1 13.37 -1.45 2.13
CA THR A 1 12.70 -1.88 0.88
C THR A 1 11.39 -1.15 0.75
N LEU A 2 11.03 -0.66 -0.44
CA LEU A 2 9.74 -0.02 -0.73
C LEU A 2 9.00 -0.84 -1.77
N CYS A 3 8.21 -1.79 -1.29
CA CYS A 3 7.40 -2.68 -2.12
C CYS A 3 6.03 -2.85 -1.44
N PRO A 4 4.90 -2.81 -2.19
CA PRO A 4 3.59 -3.03 -1.60
C PRO A 4 3.50 -4.41 -0.94
N ILE A 5 2.88 -4.44 0.24
CA ILE A 5 2.43 -5.68 0.89
C ILE A 5 1.07 -6.07 0.28
N GLU A 6 0.91 -7.35 -0.11
CA GLU A 6 -0.34 -7.85 -0.72
C GLU A 6 -1.51 -7.80 0.26
N ARG A 7 -2.47 -6.91 -0.04
CA ARG A 7 -3.63 -6.60 0.81
C ARG A 7 -4.57 -7.79 0.96
N ARG A 8 -4.70 -8.64 -0.07
CA ARG A 8 -5.63 -9.78 -0.08
C ARG A 8 -5.22 -10.90 0.86
N LEU A 9 -3.98 -10.91 1.32
CA LEU A 9 -3.45 -11.92 2.24
C LEU A 9 -3.48 -11.46 3.71
N ILE A 10 -4.04 -10.28 3.99
CA ILE A 10 -4.14 -9.71 5.34
C ILE A 10 -5.58 -9.82 5.82
N ASP A 11 -5.80 -10.52 6.94
CA ASP A 11 -7.06 -10.46 7.68
C ASP A 11 -7.04 -9.23 8.60
N THR A 12 -7.72 -8.15 8.17
CA THR A 12 -7.76 -6.88 8.91
C THR A 12 -8.42 -6.98 10.26
N LYS A 13 -9.22 -8.03 10.52
CA LYS A 13 -9.87 -8.24 11.83
C LYS A 13 -8.90 -8.67 12.92
N LEU A 14 -7.71 -9.15 12.54
CA LEU A 14 -6.66 -9.55 13.47
C LEU A 14 -5.72 -8.39 13.82
N LEU A 15 -5.85 -7.24 13.16
CA LEU A 15 -4.99 -6.10 13.34
C LEU A 15 -5.63 -5.07 14.27
N THR A 16 -4.79 -4.43 15.06
CA THR A 16 -5.13 -3.22 15.80
C THR A 16 -5.28 -2.02 14.85
N ARG A 17 -5.91 -0.95 15.34
CA ARG A 17 -6.02 0.30 14.57
C ARG A 17 -4.67 0.91 14.21
N ASP A 18 -3.70 0.81 15.12
CA ASP A 18 -2.37 1.38 14.91
C ASP A 18 -1.59 0.58 13.85
N GLU A 19 -1.74 -0.75 13.83
CA GLU A 19 -1.14 -1.61 12.80
C GLU A 19 -1.76 -1.36 11.41
N LEU A 20 -3.09 -1.18 11.34
CA LEU A 20 -3.77 -0.79 10.10
C LEU A 20 -3.30 0.59 9.63
N HIS A 21 -3.23 1.56 10.54
CA HIS A 21 -2.75 2.91 10.23
C HIS A 21 -1.27 2.90 9.77
N TRP A 22 -0.45 2.05 10.37
CA TRP A 22 0.93 1.86 9.95
C TRP A 22 1.01 1.29 8.53
N LEU A 23 0.18 0.29 8.20
CA LEU A 23 0.11 -0.29 6.85
C LEU A 23 -0.32 0.75 5.81
N ASP A 24 -1.35 1.54 6.08
CA ASP A 24 -1.81 2.61 5.20
C ASP A 24 -0.71 3.67 4.98
N THR A 25 -0.04 4.07 6.06
CA THR A 25 1.06 5.04 6.00
C THR A 25 2.25 4.50 5.21
N TYR A 26 2.58 3.22 5.41
CA TYR A 26 3.63 2.54 4.66
C TYR A 26 3.30 2.47 3.17
N HIS A 27 2.09 2.05 2.79
CA HIS A 27 1.63 2.01 1.39
C HIS A 27 1.60 3.40 0.76
N ALA A 28 1.16 4.44 1.48
CA ALA A 28 1.21 5.81 1.00
C ALA A 28 2.65 6.28 0.71
N ARG A 29 3.61 5.91 1.57
CA ARG A 29 5.04 6.18 1.36
C ARG A 29 5.59 5.44 0.14
N VAL A 30 5.24 4.16 -0.03
CA VAL A 30 5.63 3.36 -1.21
C VAL A 30 5.11 4.03 -2.49
N LEU A 31 3.82 4.39 -2.53
CA LEU A 31 3.23 5.04 -3.69
C LEU A 31 3.90 6.39 -3.99
N LYS A 32 4.22 7.18 -2.96
CA LYS A 32 4.89 8.47 -3.11
C LYS A 32 6.31 8.32 -3.67
N GLU A 33 7.13 7.47 -3.05
CA GLU A 33 8.55 7.39 -3.38
C GLU A 33 8.82 6.55 -4.65
N VAL A 34 8.04 5.49 -4.88
CA VAL A 34 8.22 4.63 -6.06
C VAL A 34 7.42 5.14 -7.25
N GLY A 35 6.23 5.70 -7.01
CA GLY A 35 5.32 6.14 -8.06
C GLY A 35 5.88 7.26 -8.95
N ASP A 36 6.78 8.10 -8.41
CA ASP A 36 7.45 9.17 -9.16
C ASP A 36 8.34 8.64 -10.32
N TYR A 37 8.73 7.37 -10.27
CA TYR A 37 9.55 6.71 -11.29
C TYR A 37 8.74 5.81 -12.22
N LEU A 38 7.41 5.71 -12.04
CA LEU A 38 6.52 4.85 -12.82
C LEU A 38 5.54 5.67 -13.66
N SER A 39 5.04 5.05 -14.73
CA SER A 39 3.99 5.65 -15.56
C SER A 39 3.04 4.60 -16.11
N GLY A 40 1.91 5.03 -16.69
CA GLY A 40 0.96 4.15 -17.35
C GLY A 40 0.41 3.04 -16.45
N ASP A 41 0.50 1.81 -16.93
CA ASP A 41 -0.09 0.63 -16.29
C ASP A 41 0.58 0.29 -14.96
N GLU A 42 1.90 0.48 -14.86
CA GLU A 42 2.68 0.18 -13.65
C GLU A 42 2.27 1.10 -12.50
N LEU A 43 2.15 2.41 -12.77
CA LEU A 43 1.67 3.37 -11.78
C LEU A 43 0.21 3.10 -11.39
N THR A 44 -0.62 2.71 -12.37
CA THR A 44 -2.02 2.35 -12.11
C THR A 44 -2.14 1.11 -11.23
N TRP A 45 -1.29 0.12 -11.46
CA TRP A 45 -1.17 -1.06 -10.61
C TRP A 45 -0.71 -0.69 -9.21
N LEU A 46 0.34 0.13 -9.08
CA LEU A 46 0.89 0.54 -7.78
C LEU A 46 -0.15 1.28 -6.94
N ARG A 47 -0.94 2.18 -7.55
CA ARG A 47 -2.05 2.88 -6.87
C ARG A 47 -3.09 1.92 -6.30
N LYS A 48 -3.39 0.82 -7.00
CA LYS A 48 -4.34 -0.20 -6.53
C LYS A 48 -3.73 -1.06 -5.42
N ALA A 49 -2.47 -1.43 -5.56
CA ALA A 49 -1.72 -2.22 -4.58
C ALA A 49 -1.56 -1.47 -3.25
N CYS A 50 -1.37 -0.14 -3.31
CA CYS A 50 -1.19 0.75 -2.15
C CYS A 50 -2.46 1.47 -1.70
N ALA A 51 -3.65 1.04 -2.12
CA ALA A 51 -4.89 1.68 -1.68
C ALA A 51 -5.17 1.38 -0.19
N PRO A 52 -5.76 2.32 0.57
CA PRO A 52 -6.01 2.14 1.99
C PRO A 52 -6.87 0.92 2.34
N PHE A 53 -6.73 0.41 3.56
CA PHE A 53 -7.61 -0.62 4.11
C PHE A 53 -8.95 -0.01 4.54
N ASN A 54 -10.05 -0.76 4.33
CA ASN A 54 -11.42 -0.37 4.72
C ASN A 54 -11.78 -0.91 6.10
#